data_AF-A0AA51ULS5-F1
#
_entry.id   AF-A0AA51ULS5-F1
#
_cell.length_a   1.000
_cell.length_b   1.000
_cell.length_c   1.000
_cell.angle_alpha   90.00
_cell.angle_beta   90.00
_cell.angle_gamma   90.00
#
_symmetry.space_group_name_H-M   'P 1'
#
loop_
_entity.id
_entity.type
_entity.pdbx_description
1 polymer ?
#
loop_
_entity_poly.entity_id
_entity_poly.type
_entity_poly.pdbx_seq_one_letter_code
_entity_poly.pdbx_strand_id
1 'polypeptide(L)'
;MAGTFYSGAKVLADLIDEIADKLIAEGWTDGDTTWDTTDRTVGANNARRCLYHSTDDIYLTLECHDQSYWVYSTSYQAKGLRIAFHSTWDSVNHTYPNMDYHTYVPFFGRSSTTPVTNCFSTQLTYYCWVDSTGFVLMARPEANSTDNLQVSAITVVERIASKEYSDGLTNFYNYTKLNYEGWRNTAGNSLGRCHNMCRPFTYTNSWSTEGIQFWHADYHAFKSDGNGKVYYAKPLIFNDQAETMPIGQSELFFMFSEGGGLVDGDVVAIDGATTKFLCIGMDSPDNTGRVNYAIKYVE
;
A
#
# COMPACT_ATOMS: atom_id res chain seq x y z
N MET A 1 -1.23 20.26 -4.16
CA MET A 1 -1.12 21.15 -2.99
C MET A 1 0.00 20.59 -2.11
N ALA A 2 0.25 21.13 -0.91
CA ALA A 2 1.20 20.50 0.01
C ALA A 2 0.46 19.35 0.70
N GLY A 3 0.84 18.10 0.41
CA GLY A 3 0.16 16.91 0.93
C GLY A 3 0.03 16.86 2.45
N THR A 4 -0.72 15.87 2.93
CA THR A 4 -1.11 15.76 4.34
C THR A 4 -0.63 14.44 4.96
N PHE A 5 0.08 14.54 6.08
CA PHE A 5 0.35 13.43 6.99
C PHE A 5 -0.75 13.31 8.05
N TYR A 6 -1.13 12.09 8.41
CA TYR A 6 -2.06 11.82 9.49
C TYR A 6 -1.90 10.38 10.01
N SER A 7 -2.19 10.19 11.30
CA SER A 7 -2.07 8.90 11.97
C SER A 7 -3.14 8.75 13.06
N GLY A 8 -3.37 7.52 13.50
CA GLY A 8 -4.35 7.24 14.55
C GLY A 8 -4.82 5.80 14.52
N ALA A 9 -6.05 5.57 14.97
CA ALA A 9 -6.71 4.28 14.91
C ALA A 9 -8.09 4.43 14.26
N LYS A 10 -8.33 3.70 13.16
CA LYS A 10 -9.59 3.75 12.40
C LYS A 10 -9.94 2.38 11.84
N VAL A 11 -11.23 2.12 11.65
CA VAL A 11 -11.66 0.94 10.89
C VAL A 11 -11.31 1.12 9.42
N LEU A 12 -11.13 0.02 8.68
CA LEU A 12 -10.60 0.07 7.32
C LEU A 12 -11.47 0.91 6.38
N ALA A 13 -12.79 0.86 6.56
CA ALA A 13 -13.73 1.67 5.79
C ALA A 13 -13.49 3.18 5.93
N ASP A 14 -13.36 3.68 7.16
CA ASP A 14 -13.11 5.10 7.41
C ASP A 14 -11.76 5.56 6.87
N LEU A 15 -10.77 4.68 6.88
CA LEU A 15 -9.46 4.96 6.34
C LEU A 15 -9.48 5.04 4.81
N ILE A 16 -10.25 4.18 4.13
CA ILE A 16 -10.48 4.26 2.68
C ILE A 16 -11.13 5.59 2.32
N ASP A 17 -12.17 5.99 3.06
CA ASP A 17 -12.87 7.25 2.80
C ASP A 17 -11.96 8.45 3.00
N GLU A 18 -11.17 8.45 4.08
CA GLU A 18 -10.22 9.54 4.35
C GLU A 18 -9.12 9.64 3.30
N ILE A 19 -8.59 8.52 2.81
CA ILE A 19 -7.60 8.51 1.71
C ILE A 19 -8.24 9.07 0.43
N ALA A 20 -9.43 8.59 0.07
CA ALA A 20 -10.13 9.01 -1.14
C ALA A 20 -10.47 10.51 -1.12
N ASP A 21 -11.02 11.01 -0.02
CA ASP A 21 -11.36 12.42 0.15
C ASP A 21 -10.12 13.32 0.05
N LYS A 22 -8.99 12.90 0.64
CA LYS A 22 -7.74 13.65 0.56
C LYS A 22 -7.13 13.63 -0.85
N LEU A 23 -7.21 12.51 -1.58
CA LEU A 23 -6.77 12.45 -2.98
C LEU A 23 -7.60 13.39 -3.86
N ILE A 24 -8.93 13.42 -3.66
CA ILE A 24 -9.83 14.34 -4.36
C ILE A 24 -9.47 15.80 -4.04
N ALA A 25 -9.20 16.11 -2.76
CA ALA A 25 -8.74 17.42 -2.35
C ALA A 25 -7.38 17.81 -2.98
N GLU A 26 -6.58 16.83 -3.39
CA GLU A 26 -5.27 17.01 -4.04
C GLU A 26 -5.32 17.04 -5.58
N GLY A 27 -6.53 16.99 -6.17
CA GLY A 27 -6.75 17.14 -7.61
C GLY A 27 -7.16 15.86 -8.35
N TRP A 28 -7.34 14.74 -7.64
CA TRP A 28 -8.07 13.60 -8.18
C TRP A 28 -9.56 13.93 -8.26
N THR A 29 -10.31 13.10 -8.98
CA THR A 29 -11.77 13.24 -9.07
C THR A 29 -12.46 12.00 -8.55
N ASP A 30 -13.70 12.17 -8.09
CA ASP A 30 -14.55 11.03 -7.79
C ASP A 30 -14.93 10.33 -9.11
N GLY A 31 -14.47 9.09 -9.26
CA GLY A 31 -14.73 8.28 -10.46
C GLY A 31 -16.15 7.71 -10.47
N ASP A 32 -16.79 7.60 -9.30
CA ASP A 32 -18.18 7.18 -9.14
C ASP A 32 -18.75 7.62 -7.79
N THR A 33 -19.40 8.77 -7.78
CA THR A 33 -20.00 9.38 -6.58
C THR A 33 -21.13 8.56 -5.96
N THR A 34 -21.63 7.55 -6.68
CA THR A 34 -22.74 6.68 -6.25
C THR A 34 -22.27 5.31 -5.79
N TRP A 35 -21.01 4.96 -6.04
CA TRP A 35 -20.39 3.74 -5.55
C TRP A 35 -19.73 3.95 -4.19
N ASP A 36 -20.50 4.49 -3.26
CA ASP A 36 -20.14 4.67 -1.86
C ASP A 36 -21.04 3.78 -0.99
N THR A 37 -20.45 3.09 -0.03
CA THR A 37 -21.16 2.13 0.83
C THR A 37 -21.35 2.71 2.21
N THR A 38 -22.52 3.30 2.43
CA THR A 38 -22.92 3.85 3.73
C THR A 38 -23.39 2.79 4.72
N ASP A 39 -23.87 1.63 4.22
CA ASP A 39 -24.31 0.51 5.06
C ASP A 39 -23.17 -0.50 5.29
N ARG A 40 -22.52 -0.35 6.44
CA ARG A 40 -21.38 -1.15 6.91
C ARG A 40 -21.79 -2.24 7.90
N THR A 41 -23.09 -2.55 7.99
CA THR A 41 -23.64 -3.51 8.96
C THR A 41 -23.77 -4.94 8.42
N VAL A 42 -23.70 -5.11 7.10
CA VAL A 42 -23.83 -6.39 6.42
C VAL A 42 -22.49 -6.74 5.80
N GLY A 43 -21.90 -7.89 6.16
CA GLY A 43 -20.63 -8.40 5.60
C GLY A 43 -20.65 -8.73 4.11
N ALA A 44 -21.64 -8.25 3.34
CA ALA A 44 -21.69 -8.28 1.88
C ALA A 44 -21.39 -6.91 1.24
N ASN A 45 -21.39 -5.84 2.05
CA ASN A 45 -21.20 -4.48 1.60
C ASN A 45 -19.77 -4.06 1.93
N ASN A 46 -18.93 -3.96 0.91
CA ASN A 46 -17.56 -3.48 1.05
C ASN A 46 -17.58 -1.95 1.06
N ALA A 47 -16.90 -1.28 1.99
CA ALA A 47 -16.58 0.13 1.77
C ALA A 47 -15.76 0.24 0.47
N ARG A 48 -16.17 1.13 -0.42
CA ARG A 48 -15.71 1.19 -1.81
C ARG A 48 -15.58 2.64 -2.20
N ARG A 49 -14.45 2.99 -2.81
CA ARG A 49 -14.24 4.30 -3.44
C ARG A 49 -13.63 4.09 -4.82
N CYS A 50 -14.19 4.77 -5.82
CA CYS A 50 -13.63 4.86 -7.16
C CYS A 50 -13.06 6.27 -7.35
N LEU A 51 -11.78 6.36 -7.70
CA LEU A 51 -11.07 7.60 -7.93
C LEU A 51 -10.62 7.63 -9.38
N TYR A 52 -10.65 8.81 -10.00
CA TYR A 52 -10.21 9.01 -11.37
C TYR A 52 -9.13 10.09 -11.45
N HIS A 53 -7.99 9.72 -12.05
CA HIS A 53 -6.86 10.60 -12.31
C HIS A 53 -6.89 11.07 -13.78
N SER A 54 -7.52 12.21 -14.00
CA SER A 54 -7.83 12.74 -15.34
C SER A 54 -6.64 12.99 -16.25
N THR A 55 -5.45 13.28 -15.69
CA THR A 55 -4.26 13.57 -16.49
C THR A 55 -3.67 12.32 -17.13
N ASP A 56 -3.83 11.15 -16.48
CA ASP A 56 -3.29 9.87 -16.98
C ASP A 56 -4.40 8.93 -17.45
N ASP A 57 -5.67 9.34 -17.39
CA ASP A 57 -6.84 8.55 -17.76
C ASP A 57 -6.86 7.17 -17.07
N ILE A 58 -6.71 7.19 -15.73
CA ILE A 58 -6.63 5.99 -14.89
C ILE A 58 -7.64 6.07 -13.76
N TYR A 59 -8.33 4.95 -13.53
CA TYR A 59 -9.15 4.71 -12.35
C TYR A 59 -8.38 3.93 -11.30
N LEU A 60 -8.62 4.28 -10.03
CA LEU A 60 -8.14 3.59 -8.85
C LEU A 60 -9.34 3.22 -7.97
N THR A 61 -9.47 1.96 -7.60
CA THR A 61 -10.50 1.52 -6.65
C THR A 61 -9.87 1.09 -5.33
N LEU A 62 -10.43 1.57 -4.23
CA LEU A 62 -10.11 1.13 -2.87
C LEU A 62 -11.32 0.39 -2.30
N GLU A 63 -11.13 -0.85 -1.87
CA GLU A 63 -12.23 -1.70 -1.42
C GLU A 63 -11.91 -2.43 -0.12
N CYS A 64 -12.74 -2.24 0.90
CA CYS A 64 -12.73 -2.99 2.15
C CYS A 64 -13.49 -4.29 1.96
N HIS A 65 -12.80 -5.42 1.91
CA HIS A 65 -13.42 -6.74 1.80
C HIS A 65 -13.55 -7.39 3.17
N ASP A 66 -14.76 -7.35 3.72
CA ASP A 66 -15.12 -8.08 4.94
C ASP A 66 -15.59 -9.52 4.63
N GLN A 67 -15.73 -9.88 3.35
CA GLN A 67 -15.81 -11.27 2.93
C GLN A 67 -14.42 -11.88 2.84
N SER A 68 -14.26 -13.11 3.34
CA SER A 68 -12.96 -13.76 3.32
C SER A 68 -12.59 -14.24 1.93
N TYR A 69 -11.37 -13.93 1.51
CA TYR A 69 -10.77 -14.49 0.31
C TYR A 69 -9.69 -15.50 0.63
N TRP A 70 -9.60 -16.52 -0.21
CA TRP A 70 -8.41 -17.36 -0.27
C TRP A 70 -7.24 -16.52 -0.79
N VAL A 71 -6.20 -16.42 0.02
CA VAL A 71 -4.99 -15.65 -0.31
C VAL A 71 -3.77 -16.56 -0.50
N TYR A 72 -3.86 -17.84 -0.08
CA TYR A 72 -2.88 -18.90 -0.33
C TYR A 72 -3.56 -20.26 -0.46
N SER A 73 -3.38 -20.95 -1.61
CA SER A 73 -3.81 -22.34 -1.95
C SER A 73 -4.78 -23.00 -0.97
N THR A 74 -6.06 -22.56 -0.93
CA THR A 74 -7.13 -23.06 -0.04
C THR A 74 -6.75 -23.27 1.43
N SER A 75 -5.64 -22.68 1.88
CA SER A 75 -5.04 -22.93 3.18
C SER A 75 -5.11 -21.69 4.04
N TYR A 76 -5.09 -20.48 3.47
CA TYR A 76 -5.22 -19.26 4.26
C TYR A 76 -6.30 -18.35 3.68
N GLN A 77 -7.17 -17.87 4.57
CA GLN A 77 -8.20 -16.89 4.24
C GLN A 77 -7.91 -15.56 4.93
N ALA A 78 -8.28 -14.48 4.27
CA ALA A 78 -8.13 -13.15 4.84
C ALA A 78 -9.21 -12.16 4.42
N LYS A 79 -9.42 -11.17 5.27
CA LYS A 79 -10.22 -9.95 5.04
C LYS A 79 -9.28 -8.73 5.05
N GLY A 80 -9.60 -7.69 4.30
CA GLY A 80 -8.68 -6.56 4.17
C GLY A 80 -8.95 -5.63 3.00
N LEU A 81 -7.89 -4.95 2.54
CA LEU A 81 -7.98 -3.88 1.54
C LEU A 81 -7.59 -4.42 0.17
N ARG A 82 -8.43 -4.18 -0.84
CA ARG A 82 -8.05 -4.32 -2.25
C ARG A 82 -7.80 -2.94 -2.86
N ILE A 83 -6.72 -2.85 -3.62
CA ILE A 83 -6.33 -1.66 -4.38
C ILE A 83 -6.20 -2.10 -5.83
N ALA A 84 -6.98 -1.55 -6.75
CA ALA A 84 -6.97 -1.98 -8.15
C ALA A 84 -6.98 -0.80 -9.12
N PHE A 85 -6.30 -0.97 -10.25
CA PHE A 85 -6.21 0.03 -11.31
C PHE A 85 -6.98 -0.42 -12.55
N HIS A 86 -7.73 0.52 -13.14
CA HIS A 86 -8.54 0.26 -14.33
C HIS A 86 -8.41 1.36 -15.37
N SER A 87 -8.54 1.00 -16.64
CA SER A 87 -8.56 1.96 -17.76
C SER A 87 -9.96 2.45 -18.10
N THR A 88 -11.00 1.77 -17.59
CA THR A 88 -12.41 2.09 -17.85
C THR A 88 -13.26 1.79 -16.62
N TRP A 89 -14.34 2.53 -16.47
CA TRP A 89 -15.32 2.34 -15.41
C TRP A 89 -16.76 2.31 -15.97
N ASP A 90 -17.57 1.36 -15.53
CA ASP A 90 -19.01 1.32 -15.78
C ASP A 90 -19.74 1.89 -14.56
N SER A 91 -20.13 3.16 -14.65
CA SER A 91 -20.82 3.89 -13.58
C SER A 91 -22.29 3.48 -13.39
N VAL A 92 -22.86 2.69 -14.30
CA VAL A 92 -24.25 2.21 -14.19
C VAL A 92 -24.29 0.93 -13.37
N ASN A 93 -23.39 0.01 -13.67
CA ASN A 93 -23.31 -1.28 -12.96
C ASN A 93 -22.29 -1.26 -11.81
N HIS A 94 -21.61 -0.13 -11.60
CA HIS A 94 -20.54 0.07 -10.63
C HIS A 94 -19.46 -1.02 -10.72
N THR A 95 -18.93 -1.20 -11.93
CA THR A 95 -18.03 -2.31 -12.22
C THR A 95 -16.92 -1.90 -13.18
N TYR A 96 -15.95 -2.80 -13.31
CA TYR A 96 -14.78 -2.65 -14.16
C TYR A 96 -14.42 -4.02 -14.74
N PRO A 97 -13.74 -4.06 -15.89
CA PRO A 97 -13.26 -5.32 -16.46
C PRO A 97 -12.39 -6.07 -15.45
N ASN A 98 -12.63 -7.38 -15.27
CA ASN A 98 -11.80 -8.19 -14.37
C ASN A 98 -10.36 -8.22 -14.88
N MET A 99 -9.50 -7.44 -14.23
CA MET A 99 -8.08 -7.33 -14.53
C MET A 99 -7.27 -7.73 -13.31
N ASP A 100 -6.08 -8.29 -13.55
CA ASP A 100 -5.17 -8.72 -12.49
C ASP A 100 -4.28 -7.58 -11.96
N TYR A 101 -4.53 -6.32 -12.37
CA TYR A 101 -3.78 -5.13 -11.95
C TYR A 101 -4.29 -4.58 -10.61
N HIS A 102 -4.18 -5.41 -9.58
CA HIS A 102 -4.56 -5.06 -8.22
C HIS A 102 -3.58 -5.63 -7.21
N THR A 103 -3.74 -5.27 -5.96
CA THR A 103 -3.19 -6.03 -4.84
C THR A 103 -4.23 -6.16 -3.74
N TYR A 104 -4.06 -7.19 -2.93
CA TYR A 104 -4.80 -7.41 -1.71
C TYR A 104 -3.89 -7.32 -0.48
N VAL A 105 -4.29 -6.52 0.51
CA VAL A 105 -3.60 -6.33 1.80
C VAL A 105 -4.40 -7.06 2.88
N PRO A 106 -3.98 -8.27 3.31
CA PRO A 106 -4.78 -9.17 4.13
C PRO A 106 -4.67 -8.91 5.64
N PHE A 107 -5.09 -7.73 6.14
CA PHE A 107 -4.91 -7.36 7.56
C PHE A 107 -5.43 -8.41 8.56
N PHE A 108 -6.58 -9.03 8.29
CA PHE A 108 -7.20 -10.00 9.19
C PHE A 108 -7.15 -11.39 8.57
N GLY A 109 -6.31 -12.26 9.14
CA GLY A 109 -5.94 -13.53 8.53
C GLY A 109 -6.17 -14.73 9.42
N ARG A 110 -6.50 -15.88 8.80
CA ARG A 110 -6.65 -17.14 9.53
C ARG A 110 -6.28 -18.37 8.70
N SER A 111 -5.71 -19.35 9.38
CA SER A 111 -5.36 -20.65 8.78
C SER A 111 -6.56 -21.58 8.66
N SER A 112 -6.72 -22.14 7.46
CA SER A 112 -7.69 -23.16 7.01
C SER A 112 -9.16 -22.88 7.31
N THR A 113 -9.49 -21.65 7.72
CA THR A 113 -10.82 -21.24 8.17
C THR A 113 -11.02 -19.75 7.94
N THR A 114 -12.27 -19.30 8.00
CA THR A 114 -12.65 -17.91 7.81
C THR A 114 -12.20 -17.04 9.00
N PRO A 115 -11.54 -15.88 8.76
CA PRO A 115 -11.27 -14.88 9.79
C PRO A 115 -12.56 -14.41 10.44
N VAL A 116 -12.53 -14.25 11.76
CA VAL A 116 -13.72 -13.81 12.51
C VAL A 116 -13.79 -12.30 12.66
N THR A 117 -12.65 -11.62 12.53
CA THR A 117 -12.58 -10.17 12.70
C THR A 117 -13.40 -9.45 11.63
N ASN A 118 -14.07 -8.36 12.02
CA ASN A 118 -14.89 -7.56 11.13
C ASN A 118 -14.15 -6.25 10.78
N CYS A 119 -13.92 -6.03 9.49
CA CYS A 119 -13.18 -4.86 8.97
C CYS A 119 -13.87 -3.51 9.26
N PHE A 120 -15.16 -3.52 9.60
CA PHE A 120 -15.97 -2.34 9.92
C PHE A 120 -16.02 -2.01 11.41
N SER A 121 -15.52 -2.87 12.28
CA SER A 121 -15.53 -2.65 13.73
C SER A 121 -14.15 -2.68 14.38
N THR A 122 -13.20 -3.39 13.78
CA THR A 122 -11.85 -3.52 14.34
C THR A 122 -10.92 -2.45 13.77
N GLN A 123 -10.21 -1.77 14.66
CA GLN A 123 -9.37 -0.65 14.26
C GLN A 123 -8.03 -1.14 13.69
N LEU A 124 -7.51 -0.34 12.78
CA LEU A 124 -6.13 -0.38 12.32
C LEU A 124 -5.42 0.84 12.92
N THR A 125 -4.33 0.61 13.66
CA THR A 125 -3.38 1.68 13.97
C THR A 125 -2.61 1.99 12.70
N TYR A 126 -2.62 3.24 12.25
CA TYR A 126 -2.10 3.61 10.95
C TYR A 126 -1.29 4.90 10.95
N TYR A 127 -0.44 5.01 9.93
CA TYR A 127 0.30 6.20 9.53
C TYR A 127 0.13 6.36 8.02
N CYS A 128 -0.32 7.52 7.59
CA CYS A 128 -0.62 7.75 6.19
C CYS A 128 -0.15 9.14 5.73
N TRP A 129 0.35 9.18 4.49
CA TRP A 129 0.59 10.40 3.75
C TRP A 129 -0.23 10.35 2.46
N VAL A 130 -0.88 11.46 2.12
CA VAL A 130 -1.60 11.64 0.85
C VAL A 130 -1.17 12.96 0.21
N ASP A 131 -0.83 12.93 -1.08
CA ASP A 131 -0.67 14.13 -1.91
C ASP A 131 -1.17 13.88 -3.34
N SER A 132 -1.04 14.88 -4.21
CA SER A 132 -1.48 14.77 -5.62
C SER A 132 -0.88 13.59 -6.39
N THR A 133 0.27 13.06 -5.97
CA THR A 133 0.92 11.92 -6.61
C THR A 133 0.40 10.57 -6.13
N GLY A 134 -0.34 10.52 -5.02
CA GLY A 134 -0.89 9.28 -4.47
C GLY A 134 -0.81 9.22 -2.95
N PHE A 135 -0.65 8.02 -2.40
CA PHE A 135 -0.59 7.80 -0.96
C PHE A 135 0.37 6.70 -0.55
N VAL A 136 0.84 6.78 0.69
CA VAL A 136 1.49 5.68 1.40
C VAL A 136 0.74 5.44 2.70
N LEU A 137 0.48 4.18 2.99
CA LEU A 137 -0.20 3.72 4.20
C LEU A 137 0.64 2.63 4.85
N MET A 138 0.98 2.83 6.12
CA MET A 138 1.41 1.76 7.02
C MET A 138 0.32 1.50 8.04
N ALA A 139 -0.10 0.24 8.21
CA ALA A 139 -1.19 -0.10 9.11
C ALA A 139 -1.01 -1.46 9.79
N ARG A 140 -1.45 -1.53 11.06
CA ARG A 140 -1.47 -2.71 11.91
C ARG A 140 -2.87 -2.92 12.48
N PRO A 141 -3.44 -4.12 12.41
CA PRO A 141 -4.71 -4.42 13.05
C PRO A 141 -4.57 -4.56 14.57
N GLU A 142 -5.60 -4.15 15.30
CA GLU A 142 -5.77 -4.53 16.71
C GLU A 142 -5.80 -6.06 16.87
N ALA A 143 -5.24 -6.55 17.97
CA ALA A 143 -5.17 -7.98 18.24
C ALA A 143 -6.57 -8.59 18.43
N ASN A 144 -6.79 -9.75 17.82
CA ASN A 144 -7.95 -10.61 18.01
C ASN A 144 -7.47 -11.95 18.60
N SER A 145 -8.27 -12.57 19.47
CA SER A 145 -7.87 -13.82 20.13
C SER A 145 -8.12 -15.10 19.32
N THR A 146 -8.79 -14.99 18.17
CA THR A 146 -9.26 -16.12 17.36
C THR A 146 -8.61 -16.18 15.99
N ASP A 147 -8.40 -15.02 15.36
CA ASP A 147 -7.55 -14.93 14.18
C ASP A 147 -6.09 -15.20 14.60
N ASN A 148 -5.31 -15.79 13.69
CA ASN A 148 -3.98 -16.31 14.02
C ASN A 148 -2.93 -16.05 12.93
N LEU A 149 -3.26 -15.17 11.98
CA LEU A 149 -2.38 -14.71 10.92
C LEU A 149 -2.56 -13.20 10.65
N GLN A 150 -2.96 -12.40 11.63
CA GLN A 150 -3.08 -10.95 11.46
C GLN A 150 -1.73 -10.32 11.07
N VAL A 151 -1.76 -9.45 10.06
CA VAL A 151 -0.54 -8.84 9.51
C VAL A 151 -0.59 -7.34 9.45
N SER A 152 0.59 -6.76 9.56
CA SER A 152 0.84 -5.35 9.31
C SER A 152 1.43 -5.20 7.92
N ALA A 153 1.16 -4.06 7.30
CA ALA A 153 1.57 -3.82 5.93
C ALA A 153 1.99 -2.38 5.71
N ILE A 154 2.88 -2.19 4.74
CA ILE A 154 2.96 -0.96 3.97
C ILE A 154 2.28 -1.20 2.62
N THR A 155 1.50 -0.23 2.16
CA THR A 155 1.04 -0.15 0.77
C THR A 155 1.21 1.27 0.25
N VAL A 156 1.69 1.42 -0.98
CA VAL A 156 2.03 2.69 -1.62
C VAL A 156 1.36 2.70 -2.98
N VAL A 157 0.55 3.71 -3.26
CA VAL A 157 0.15 4.06 -4.62
C VAL A 157 0.85 5.37 -4.96
N GLU A 158 1.67 5.37 -5.98
CA GLU A 158 2.41 6.58 -6.36
C GLU A 158 2.48 6.74 -7.88
N ARG A 159 2.29 7.99 -8.30
CA ARG A 159 2.51 8.50 -9.64
C ARG A 159 3.87 9.15 -9.71
N ILE A 160 4.77 8.58 -10.51
CA ILE A 160 6.07 9.21 -10.79
C ILE A 160 5.83 10.38 -11.74
N ALA A 161 5.96 11.61 -11.23
CA ALA A 161 5.56 12.81 -11.97
C ALA A 161 6.32 13.02 -13.28
N SER A 162 7.59 12.59 -13.33
CA SER A 162 8.42 12.62 -14.52
C SER A 162 9.34 11.40 -14.49
N LYS A 163 9.17 10.51 -15.48
CA LYS A 163 10.08 9.39 -15.67
C LYS A 163 11.41 9.85 -16.23
N GLU A 164 12.46 9.08 -15.98
CA GLU A 164 13.79 9.32 -16.56
C GLU A 164 13.79 9.24 -18.09
N TYR A 165 12.88 8.46 -18.68
CA TYR A 165 12.70 8.35 -20.12
C TYR A 165 11.23 8.14 -20.50
N SER A 166 10.89 8.50 -21.75
CA SER A 166 9.57 8.25 -22.32
C SER A 166 9.48 6.81 -22.81
N ASP A 167 8.54 6.04 -22.27
CA ASP A 167 8.34 4.61 -22.54
C ASP A 167 6.92 4.26 -23.04
N GLY A 168 5.99 5.22 -23.02
CA GLY A 168 4.58 5.01 -23.37
C GLY A 168 3.77 4.21 -22.34
N LEU A 169 4.33 3.91 -21.18
CA LEU A 169 3.69 3.18 -20.09
C LEU A 169 3.16 4.15 -19.03
N THR A 170 2.24 3.69 -18.19
CA THR A 170 1.70 4.49 -17.08
C THR A 170 2.79 5.00 -16.12
N ASN A 171 2.54 6.12 -15.45
CA ASN A 171 3.40 6.64 -14.38
C ASN A 171 3.07 6.06 -13.00
N PHE A 172 1.98 5.30 -12.89
CA PHE A 172 1.48 4.77 -11.62
C PHE A 172 2.07 3.42 -11.26
N TYR A 173 2.36 3.20 -9.99
CA TYR A 173 2.59 1.87 -9.45
C TYR A 173 1.88 1.69 -8.12
N ASN A 174 1.69 0.43 -7.73
CA ASN A 174 1.44 0.08 -6.35
C ASN A 174 2.54 -0.86 -5.83
N TYR A 175 3.07 -0.54 -4.65
CA TYR A 175 3.97 -1.40 -3.90
C TYR A 175 3.31 -1.83 -2.59
N THR A 176 3.41 -3.10 -2.22
CA THR A 176 2.86 -3.64 -0.98
C THR A 176 3.83 -4.63 -0.34
N LYS A 177 4.09 -4.46 0.95
CA LYS A 177 4.89 -5.40 1.73
C LYS A 177 4.18 -5.71 3.04
N LEU A 178 4.11 -6.99 3.35
CA LEU A 178 3.54 -7.52 4.59
C LEU A 178 4.67 -7.91 5.54
N ASN A 179 4.44 -7.78 6.84
CA ASN A 179 5.41 -8.20 7.86
C ASN A 179 5.52 -9.73 7.97
N TYR A 180 4.48 -10.46 7.57
CA TYR A 180 4.51 -11.90 7.36
C TYR A 180 4.29 -12.25 5.89
N GLU A 181 5.22 -13.02 5.34
CA GLU A 181 5.29 -13.31 3.91
C GLU A 181 4.69 -14.67 3.53
N GLY A 182 4.14 -15.42 4.50
CA GLY A 182 3.50 -16.71 4.26
C GLY A 182 2.18 -16.63 3.46
N TRP A 183 1.70 -15.41 3.19
CA TRP A 183 0.58 -15.13 2.27
C TRP A 183 0.93 -15.30 0.79
N ARG A 184 2.19 -15.60 0.47
CA ARG A 184 2.66 -15.66 -0.91
C ARG A 184 2.18 -16.90 -1.62
N ASN A 185 1.58 -16.65 -2.78
CA ASN A 185 1.50 -17.56 -3.93
C ASN A 185 0.32 -18.54 -3.95
N THR A 186 -0.32 -18.67 -5.11
CA THR A 186 -1.42 -19.62 -5.44
C THR A 186 -2.80 -19.40 -4.80
N ALA A 187 -3.30 -18.17 -4.67
CA ALA A 187 -4.75 -17.97 -4.61
C ALA A 187 -5.38 -18.47 -5.93
N GLY A 188 -6.17 -19.56 -5.87
CA GLY A 188 -6.85 -20.16 -7.02
C GLY A 188 -7.97 -19.27 -7.63
N ASN A 189 -8.24 -18.12 -7.02
CA ASN A 189 -9.17 -17.09 -7.48
C ASN A 189 -8.44 -15.73 -7.55
N SER A 190 -8.76 -14.92 -8.57
CA SER A 190 -7.98 -13.72 -8.93
C SER A 190 -8.04 -12.59 -7.89
N LEU A 191 -9.10 -12.51 -7.07
CA LEU A 191 -9.39 -11.32 -6.26
C LEU A 191 -8.61 -11.22 -4.94
N GLY A 192 -8.14 -12.33 -4.39
CA GLY A 192 -7.37 -12.37 -3.14
C GLY A 192 -5.85 -12.34 -3.34
N ARG A 193 -5.37 -11.98 -4.53
CA ARG A 193 -3.93 -12.00 -4.85
C ARG A 193 -3.22 -10.83 -4.19
N CYS A 194 -2.28 -11.16 -3.31
CA CYS A 194 -1.38 -10.21 -2.67
C CYS A 194 -0.18 -9.92 -3.59
N HIS A 195 -0.35 -9.05 -4.59
CA HIS A 195 0.77 -8.59 -5.40
C HIS A 195 1.66 -7.64 -4.59
N ASN A 196 2.95 -7.93 -4.50
CA ASN A 196 3.93 -7.01 -3.94
C ASN A 196 4.10 -5.79 -4.83
N MET A 197 4.09 -5.98 -6.15
CA MET A 197 4.24 -4.91 -7.12
C MET A 197 3.14 -4.99 -8.17
N CYS A 198 2.50 -3.86 -8.46
CA CYS A 198 1.56 -3.72 -9.57
C CYS A 198 1.93 -2.49 -10.39
N ARG A 199 2.28 -2.73 -11.66
CA ARG A 199 2.41 -1.70 -12.69
C ARG A 199 1.19 -1.80 -13.60
N PRO A 200 0.23 -0.87 -13.49
CA PRO A 200 -1.02 -0.94 -14.24
C PRO A 200 -0.77 -1.13 -15.73
N PHE A 201 -1.43 -2.12 -16.33
CA PHE A 201 -1.35 -2.44 -17.77
C PHE A 201 0.03 -2.92 -18.25
N THR A 202 0.97 -3.15 -17.34
CA THR A 202 2.33 -3.63 -17.68
C THR A 202 2.60 -5.00 -17.06
N TYR A 203 2.64 -5.10 -15.73
CA TYR A 203 2.87 -6.36 -15.03
C TYR A 203 2.37 -6.30 -13.59
N THR A 204 2.17 -7.48 -13.00
CA THR A 204 2.02 -7.66 -11.56
C THR A 204 3.01 -8.71 -11.08
N ASN A 205 3.39 -8.60 -9.81
CA ASN A 205 4.29 -9.55 -9.19
C ASN A 205 3.87 -9.82 -7.74
N SER A 206 3.82 -11.10 -7.36
CA SER A 206 3.58 -11.56 -5.99
C SER A 206 4.87 -11.80 -5.18
N TRP A 207 6.03 -11.80 -5.84
CA TRP A 207 7.34 -12.00 -5.22
C TRP A 207 7.91 -10.67 -4.73
N SER A 208 8.64 -10.70 -3.62
CA SER A 208 9.00 -9.49 -2.88
C SER A 208 10.30 -8.81 -3.26
N THR A 209 10.94 -9.26 -4.34
CA THR A 209 12.29 -8.84 -4.71
C THR A 209 12.36 -8.45 -6.18
N GLU A 210 11.23 -8.22 -6.85
CA GLU A 210 11.26 -7.98 -8.29
C GLU A 210 10.26 -6.89 -8.69
N GLY A 211 10.76 -5.95 -9.50
CA GLY A 211 10.04 -4.76 -9.96
C GLY A 211 10.28 -3.51 -9.10
N ILE A 212 11.00 -3.64 -7.99
CA ILE A 212 11.40 -2.54 -7.12
C ILE A 212 12.72 -2.89 -6.44
N GLN A 213 13.71 -2.02 -6.61
CA GLN A 213 15.03 -2.24 -6.03
C GLN A 213 15.23 -1.31 -4.82
N PHE A 214 15.45 -1.95 -3.67
CA PHE A 214 16.06 -1.30 -2.52
C PHE A 214 17.57 -1.57 -2.59
N TRP A 215 18.40 -0.54 -2.35
CA TRP A 215 19.86 -0.73 -2.35
C TRP A 215 20.22 -1.82 -1.33
N HIS A 216 20.94 -2.86 -1.76
CA HIS A 216 21.08 -4.15 -1.06
C HIS A 216 21.53 -4.08 0.43
N ALA A 217 20.93 -4.92 1.29
CA ALA A 217 21.29 -5.15 2.70
C ALA A 217 21.24 -3.89 3.61
N ASP A 218 22.16 -3.78 4.56
CA ASP A 218 22.23 -2.75 5.63
C ASP A 218 22.42 -1.31 5.12
N TYR A 219 22.32 -1.08 3.81
CA TYR A 219 22.58 0.19 3.15
C TYR A 219 21.29 0.87 2.64
N HIS A 220 20.11 0.35 2.96
CA HIS A 220 18.86 1.10 2.78
C HIS A 220 18.92 2.45 3.52
N ALA A 221 19.44 2.39 4.75
CA ALA A 221 19.99 3.52 5.48
C ALA A 221 21.19 3.03 6.30
N PHE A 222 22.30 3.77 6.27
CA PHE A 222 23.53 3.41 7.00
C PHE A 222 24.17 4.64 7.65
N LYS A 223 24.74 4.44 8.85
CA LYS A 223 25.59 5.43 9.50
C LYS A 223 27.03 5.26 9.03
N SER A 224 27.62 6.32 8.51
CA SER A 224 29.02 6.33 8.07
C SER A 224 29.97 6.36 9.25
N ASP A 225 30.94 5.43 9.28
CA ASP A 225 32.02 5.41 10.27
C ASP A 225 32.97 6.62 10.13
N GLY A 226 33.08 7.18 8.92
CA GLY A 226 34.03 8.26 8.64
C GLY A 226 33.60 9.63 9.15
N ASN A 227 32.29 9.91 9.16
CA ASN A 227 31.77 11.22 9.56
C ASN A 227 30.56 11.17 10.50
N GLY A 228 30.10 9.97 10.88
CA GLY A 228 28.97 9.76 11.77
C GLY A 228 27.60 10.14 11.19
N LYS A 229 27.53 10.58 9.92
CA LYS A 229 26.27 10.95 9.25
C LYS A 229 25.52 9.72 8.77
N VAL A 230 24.20 9.83 8.73
CA VAL A 230 23.32 8.81 8.18
C VAL A 230 23.02 9.13 6.72
N TYR A 231 23.13 8.11 5.87
CA TYR A 231 22.79 8.15 4.46
C TYR A 231 21.64 7.18 4.21
N TYR A 232 20.79 7.48 3.23
CA TYR A 232 19.69 6.60 2.84
C TYR A 232 19.48 6.62 1.33
N ALA A 233 18.82 5.59 0.81
CA ALA A 233 18.48 5.48 -0.60
C ALA A 233 16.96 5.30 -0.77
N LYS A 234 16.36 6.15 -1.61
CA LYS A 234 14.99 5.95 -2.09
C LYS A 234 14.96 4.75 -3.04
N PRO A 235 13.90 3.92 -3.00
CA PRO A 235 13.79 2.76 -3.87
C PRO A 235 13.69 3.18 -5.34
N LEU A 236 14.29 2.38 -6.22
CA LEU A 236 14.19 2.52 -7.67
C LEU A 236 13.02 1.68 -8.17
N ILE A 237 12.13 2.29 -8.95
CA ILE A 237 10.94 1.66 -9.50
C ILE A 237 11.22 1.24 -10.94
N PHE A 238 10.68 0.09 -11.38
CA PHE A 238 10.90 -0.46 -12.72
C PHE A 238 9.60 -0.67 -13.50
N ASN A 239 9.72 -0.73 -14.83
CA ASN A 239 8.64 -1.12 -15.73
C ASN A 239 8.58 -2.61 -16.03
N ASP A 240 9.56 -3.37 -15.57
CA ASP A 240 9.62 -4.80 -15.76
C ASP A 240 9.95 -5.51 -14.45
N GLN A 241 9.46 -6.74 -14.33
CA GLN A 241 9.74 -7.59 -13.19
C GLN A 241 11.22 -7.93 -13.06
N ALA A 242 11.96 -7.98 -14.18
CA ALA A 242 13.38 -8.33 -14.21
C ALA A 242 14.32 -7.16 -13.81
N GLU A 243 13.76 -5.99 -13.47
CA GLU A 243 14.51 -4.82 -13.00
C GLU A 243 15.55 -4.32 -14.03
N THR A 244 15.19 -4.32 -15.31
CA THR A 244 16.05 -3.85 -16.40
C THR A 244 15.64 -2.49 -16.95
N MET A 245 14.44 -2.00 -16.60
CA MET A 245 13.85 -0.76 -17.09
C MET A 245 13.47 0.20 -15.94
N PRO A 246 14.43 0.89 -15.31
CA PRO A 246 14.19 1.80 -14.19
C PRO A 246 13.49 3.09 -14.63
N ILE A 247 12.43 3.51 -13.94
CA ILE A 247 11.64 4.70 -14.33
C ILE A 247 11.81 5.91 -13.43
N GLY A 248 12.31 5.72 -12.21
CA GLY A 248 12.51 6.78 -11.24
C GLY A 248 12.48 6.27 -9.80
N GLN A 249 12.76 7.16 -8.87
CA GLN A 249 12.74 6.84 -7.44
C GLN A 249 11.42 7.25 -6.78
N SER A 250 11.04 6.55 -5.72
CA SER A 250 9.89 6.97 -4.90
C SER A 250 10.17 8.28 -4.17
N GLU A 251 9.17 9.16 -4.14
CA GLU A 251 9.15 10.37 -3.32
C GLU A 251 8.34 10.19 -2.02
N LEU A 252 7.57 9.11 -1.90
CA LEU A 252 6.68 8.87 -0.76
C LEU A 252 7.32 8.05 0.36
N PHE A 253 8.29 7.18 0.08
CA PHE A 253 8.85 6.31 1.11
C PHE A 253 10.26 5.80 0.79
N PHE A 254 10.93 5.28 1.82
CA PHE A 254 12.12 4.44 1.67
C PHE A 254 12.21 3.40 2.80
N MET A 255 12.99 2.33 2.59
CA MET A 255 13.20 1.28 3.59
C MET A 255 14.33 1.68 4.54
N PHE A 256 14.25 1.27 5.81
CA PHE A 256 15.39 1.37 6.73
C PHE A 256 15.57 0.06 7.52
N SER A 257 16.77 -0.13 8.07
CA SER A 257 17.08 -1.25 8.95
C SER A 257 17.42 -0.74 10.33
N GLU A 258 16.83 -1.34 11.37
CA GLU A 258 17.21 -1.05 12.75
C GLU A 258 18.66 -1.50 12.96
N GLY A 259 19.52 -0.58 13.39
CA GLY A 259 20.98 -0.80 13.45
C GLY A 259 21.76 -0.18 12.28
N GLY A 260 21.09 0.20 11.19
CA GLY A 260 21.64 1.00 10.08
C GLY A 260 21.79 2.49 10.42
N GLY A 261 21.62 2.89 11.68
CA GLY A 261 21.70 4.28 12.12
C GLY A 261 20.39 5.06 12.10
N LEU A 262 19.30 4.44 11.65
CA LEU A 262 17.92 4.91 11.87
C LEU A 262 17.18 3.94 12.78
N VAL A 263 16.25 4.47 13.56
CA VAL A 263 15.33 3.70 14.41
C VAL A 263 13.89 4.20 14.24
N ASP A 264 12.95 3.38 14.69
CA ASP A 264 11.53 3.76 14.77
C ASP A 264 11.33 5.08 15.53
N GLY A 265 10.54 5.98 14.95
CA GLY A 265 10.28 7.33 15.48
C GLY A 265 11.26 8.42 15.04
N ASP A 266 12.36 8.08 14.36
CA ASP A 266 13.26 9.10 13.81
C ASP A 266 12.57 9.94 12.71
N VAL A 267 12.88 11.24 12.69
CA VAL A 267 12.49 12.15 11.61
C VAL A 267 13.72 12.46 10.76
N VAL A 268 13.69 12.05 9.50
CA VAL A 268 14.76 12.30 8.53
C VAL A 268 14.45 13.56 7.74
N ALA A 269 15.32 14.56 7.86
CA ALA A 269 15.27 15.80 7.11
C ALA A 269 16.62 16.06 6.45
N ILE A 270 16.63 16.30 5.13
CA ILE A 270 17.84 16.73 4.43
C ILE A 270 17.94 18.25 4.54
N ASP A 271 19.12 18.75 4.92
CA ASP A 271 19.38 20.19 4.99
C ASP A 271 19.11 20.86 3.64
N GLY A 272 18.29 21.92 3.65
CA GLY A 272 17.81 22.61 2.44
C GLY A 272 16.66 21.93 1.68
N ALA A 273 16.21 20.74 2.09
CA ALA A 273 15.02 20.11 1.52
C ALA A 273 13.77 20.40 2.36
N THR A 274 12.61 20.52 1.70
CA THR A 274 11.32 20.72 2.38
C THR A 274 10.65 19.41 2.79
N THR A 275 11.06 18.29 2.19
CA THR A 275 10.47 16.97 2.46
C THR A 275 11.18 16.32 3.64
N LYS A 276 10.39 15.89 4.63
CA LYS A 276 10.85 15.04 5.73
C LYS A 276 10.25 13.65 5.60
N PHE A 277 10.81 12.69 6.31
CA PHE A 277 10.27 11.34 6.43
C PHE A 277 10.23 10.91 7.90
N LEU A 278 9.18 10.21 8.30
CA LEU A 278 9.04 9.60 9.62
C LEU A 278 9.34 8.12 9.51
N CYS A 279 10.35 7.64 10.23
CA CYS A 279 10.70 6.22 10.34
C CYS A 279 9.65 5.49 11.18
N ILE A 280 9.03 4.46 10.61
CA ILE A 280 8.01 3.63 11.26
C ILE A 280 8.42 2.18 11.14
N GLY A 281 8.56 1.51 12.28
CA GLY A 281 8.70 0.05 12.35
C GLY A 281 7.44 -0.58 12.91
N MET A 282 6.88 -1.57 12.22
CA MET A 282 5.58 -2.13 12.60
C MET A 282 5.59 -3.67 12.54
N ASP A 283 5.36 -4.30 13.69
CA ASP A 283 5.03 -5.73 13.82
C ASP A 283 3.51 -5.94 13.74
N SER A 284 3.04 -7.18 13.87
CA SER A 284 1.62 -7.50 13.91
C SER A 284 1.29 -8.39 15.12
N PRO A 285 0.01 -8.51 15.53
CA PRO A 285 -0.38 -9.34 16.67
C PRO A 285 0.15 -10.78 16.61
N ASP A 286 0.20 -11.37 15.42
CA ASP A 286 0.58 -12.78 15.20
C ASP A 286 2.00 -12.96 14.64
N ASN A 287 2.76 -11.87 14.43
CA ASN A 287 4.11 -11.96 13.89
C ASN A 287 5.02 -10.81 14.37
N THR A 288 6.16 -11.18 14.96
CA THR A 288 7.15 -10.24 15.51
C THR A 288 8.09 -9.64 14.47
N GLY A 289 8.10 -10.17 13.24
CA GLY A 289 8.78 -9.56 12.10
C GLY A 289 8.20 -8.18 11.83
N ARG A 290 9.07 -7.19 11.57
CA ARG A 290 8.67 -5.81 11.34
C ARG A 290 8.78 -5.43 9.88
N VAL A 291 7.85 -4.62 9.40
CA VAL A 291 8.06 -3.76 8.23
C VAL A 291 8.65 -2.44 8.71
N ASN A 292 9.82 -2.07 8.18
CA ASN A 292 10.56 -0.88 8.58
C ASN A 292 10.68 0.07 7.39
N TYR A 293 9.86 1.12 7.38
CA TYR A 293 9.85 2.12 6.32
C TYR A 293 9.74 3.52 6.88
N ALA A 294 10.46 4.44 6.26
CA ALA A 294 10.26 5.85 6.46
C ALA A 294 9.27 6.36 5.41
N ILE A 295 8.19 7.01 5.85
CA ILE A 295 7.17 7.56 4.95
C ILE A 295 7.19 9.07 5.00
N LYS A 296 6.81 9.70 3.89
CA LYS A 296 6.80 11.16 3.76
C LYS A 296 5.98 11.80 4.87
N TYR A 297 6.52 12.89 5.38
CA TYR A 297 6.06 13.55 6.59
C TYR A 297 6.28 15.06 6.44
N VAL A 298 5.30 15.85 6.84
CA VAL A 298 5.43 17.29 7.02
C VAL A 298 4.70 17.62 8.30
N GLU A 299 5.42 18.28 9.21
CA GLU A 299 4.96 18.71 10.53
C GLU A 299 4.44 20.14 10.47
#